data_AF-Q05ZM2-F1
#
_entry.id   AF-Q05ZM2-F1
#
_cell.length_a   1.000
_cell.length_b   1.000
_cell.length_c   1.000
_cell.angle_alpha   90.00
_cell.angle_beta   90.00
_cell.angle_gamma   90.00
#
_symmetry.space_group_name_H-M   'P 1'
#
loop_
_entity.id
_entity.type
_entity.pdbx_description
1 polymer ?
#
loop_
_entity_poly.entity_id
_entity_poly.type
_entity_poly.pdbx_seq_one_letter_code
_entity_poly.pdbx_strand_id
1 'polypeptide(L)'
;MTINDLKADLTSRLGKTVDSLCTRDGTIALAIEDLYQPSPAGFGGKLFLKDGSQFAWELWLEDGESWNFHARPMGGEEDVQ
;
A
#
# COMPACT_ATOMS: atom_id res chain seq x y z
N MET A 1 -11.37 -7.17 8.77
CA MET A 1 -10.94 -6.02 7.95
C MET A 1 -11.10 -6.43 6.49
N THR A 2 -11.85 -5.67 5.71
CA THR A 2 -11.99 -5.89 4.27
C THR A 2 -10.97 -5.07 3.49
N ILE A 3 -10.82 -5.34 2.19
CA ILE A 3 -9.97 -4.52 1.33
C ILE A 3 -10.46 -3.06 1.24
N ASN A 4 -11.77 -2.83 1.35
CA ASN A 4 -12.34 -1.48 1.37
C ASN A 4 -11.98 -0.73 2.67
N ASP A 5 -11.99 -1.42 3.80
CA ASP A 5 -11.54 -0.84 5.08
C ASP A 5 -10.05 -0.46 5.01
N LEU A 6 -9.22 -1.32 4.41
CA LEU A 6 -7.80 -1.04 4.18
C LEU A 6 -7.60 0.18 3.26
N LYS A 7 -8.36 0.29 2.17
CA LYS A 7 -8.30 1.47 1.28
C LYS A 7 -8.68 2.76 2.01
N ALA A 8 -9.68 2.71 2.87
CA ALA A 8 -10.09 3.85 3.68
C ALA A 8 -9.00 4.25 4.70
N ASP A 9 -8.38 3.27 5.37
CA ASP A 9 -7.26 3.51 6.30
C ASP A 9 -6.05 4.11 5.57
N LEU A 10 -5.63 3.52 4.45
CA LEU A 10 -4.54 4.05 3.62
C LEU A 10 -4.84 5.45 3.08
N THR A 11 -6.09 5.73 2.71
CA THR A 11 -6.53 7.07 2.29
C THR A 11 -6.36 8.08 3.42
N SER A 12 -6.74 7.70 4.65
CA SER A 12 -6.56 8.54 5.84
C SER A 12 -5.08 8.80 6.15
N ARG A 13 -4.22 7.77 6.03
CA ARG A 13 -2.78 7.87 6.30
C ARG A 13 -2.02 8.70 5.27
N LEU A 14 -2.39 8.57 3.99
CA LEU A 14 -1.75 9.29 2.89
C LEU A 14 -2.31 10.70 2.69
N GLY A 15 -3.51 10.99 3.22
CA GLY A 15 -4.25 12.21 2.91
C GLY A 15 -4.70 12.28 1.44
N LYS A 16 -4.67 11.15 0.72
CA LYS A 16 -5.00 11.05 -0.71
C LYS A 16 -5.88 9.84 -0.97
N THR A 17 -6.87 9.98 -1.85
CA THR A 17 -7.82 8.90 -2.15
C THR A 17 -7.15 7.75 -2.91
N VAL A 18 -7.12 6.58 -2.27
CA VAL A 18 -6.68 5.33 -2.89
C VAL A 18 -7.75 4.84 -3.85
N ASP A 19 -7.39 4.70 -5.12
CA ASP A 19 -8.25 4.16 -6.17
C ASP A 19 -8.21 2.64 -6.20
N SER A 20 -7.01 2.05 -6.24
CA SER A 20 -6.81 0.61 -6.41
C SER A 20 -5.59 0.12 -5.62
N LEU A 21 -5.67 -1.10 -5.09
CA LEU A 21 -4.56 -1.78 -4.41
C LEU A 21 -4.09 -2.94 -5.28
N CYS A 22 -2.78 -3.11 -5.36
CA CYS A 22 -2.15 -4.19 -6.09
C CYS A 22 -1.11 -4.88 -5.22
N THR A 23 -0.89 -6.16 -5.51
CA THR A 23 0.23 -6.94 -5.01
C THR A 23 1.57 -6.35 -5.48
N ARG A 24 2.69 -6.80 -4.91
CA ARG A 24 4.03 -6.30 -5.29
C ARG A 24 4.35 -6.52 -6.78
N ASP A 25 3.88 -7.62 -7.36
CA ASP A 25 3.98 -7.95 -8.79
C ASP A 25 3.08 -7.08 -9.67
N GLY A 26 2.11 -6.35 -9.10
CA GLY A 26 1.24 -5.42 -9.82
C GLY A 26 -0.15 -5.96 -10.16
N THR A 27 -0.49 -7.16 -9.69
CA THR A 27 -1.84 -7.73 -9.84
C THR A 27 -2.82 -7.00 -8.92
N ILE A 28 -4.03 -6.68 -9.40
CA ILE A 28 -5.06 -6.04 -8.56
C ILE A 28 -5.42 -6.99 -7.42
N ALA A 29 -5.28 -6.51 -6.18
CA ALA A 29 -5.71 -7.24 -5.00
C ALA A 29 -7.23 -7.17 -4.89
N LEU A 30 -7.87 -8.31 -4.66
CA LEU A 30 -9.32 -8.41 -4.44
C LEU A 30 -9.62 -8.63 -2.96
N ALA A 31 -8.66 -9.18 -2.22
CA ALA A 31 -8.75 -9.44 -0.80
C ALA A 31 -7.48 -8.95 -0.06
N ILE A 32 -7.55 -8.84 1.28
CA ILE A 32 -6.39 -8.40 2.08
C ILE A 32 -5.29 -9.47 2.10
N GLU A 33 -5.68 -10.73 1.91
CA GLU A 33 -4.83 -11.91 1.86
C GLU A 33 -3.85 -11.86 0.67
N ASP A 34 -4.27 -11.25 -0.45
CA ASP A 34 -3.40 -11.05 -1.62
C ASP A 34 -2.23 -10.10 -1.31
N LEU A 35 -2.41 -9.22 -0.33
CA LEU A 35 -1.45 -8.21 0.10
C LEU A 35 -0.62 -8.68 1.31
N TYR A 36 -0.97 -9.82 1.89
CA TYR A 36 -0.33 -10.31 3.10
C TYR A 36 1.12 -10.74 2.82
N GLN A 37 1.99 -10.38 3.76
CA GLN A 37 3.41 -10.72 3.72
C GLN A 37 3.80 -11.42 5.02
N PRO A 38 4.46 -12.60 4.94
CA PRO A 38 4.80 -13.36 6.13
C PRO A 38 6.04 -12.82 6.87
N SER A 39 6.91 -12.06 6.20
CA SER A 39 8.14 -11.52 6.82
C SER A 39 8.63 -10.25 6.11
N PRO A 40 8.58 -9.07 6.78
CA PRO A 40 7.91 -8.79 8.07
C PRO A 40 6.42 -9.14 8.02
N ALA A 41 5.86 -9.58 9.16
CA ALA A 41 4.44 -9.90 9.24
C ALA A 41 3.59 -8.63 9.04
N GLY A 42 2.87 -8.55 7.94
CA GLY A 42 2.14 -7.34 7.57
C GLY A 42 1.43 -7.43 6.24
N PHE A 43 1.12 -6.26 5.69
CA PHE A 43 0.50 -6.08 4.39
C PHE A 43 1.35 -5.12 3.57
N GLY A 44 1.45 -5.35 2.27
CA GLY A 44 2.17 -4.42 1.42
C GLY A 44 2.05 -4.75 -0.05
N GLY A 45 2.33 -3.76 -0.87
CA GLY A 45 2.21 -3.86 -2.31
C GLY A 45 2.34 -2.51 -2.98
N LYS A 46 1.57 -2.35 -4.04
CA LYS A 46 1.44 -1.11 -4.80
C LYS A 46 0.06 -0.53 -4.55
N LEU A 47 -0.06 0.79 -4.52
CA LEU A 47 -1.34 1.46 -4.52
C LEU A 47 -1.35 2.54 -5.60
N PHE A 48 -2.51 2.71 -6.20
CA PHE A 48 -2.79 3.73 -7.20
C PHE A 48 -3.74 4.73 -6.59
N LEU A 49 -3.41 6.00 -6.73
CA LEU A 49 -4.22 7.11 -6.26
C LEU A 49 -5.11 7.62 -7.39
N LYS A 50 -6.23 8.25 -7.02
CA LYS A 50 -7.13 8.88 -8.01
C LYS A 50 -6.47 10.00 -8.82
N ASP A 51 -5.39 10.59 -8.31
CA ASP A 51 -4.61 11.62 -9.01
C ASP A 51 -3.65 11.05 -10.07
N GLY A 52 -3.63 9.72 -10.25
CA GLY A 52 -2.75 9.01 -11.18
C GLY A 52 -1.38 8.65 -10.59
N SER A 53 -1.06 9.09 -9.37
CA SER A 53 0.18 8.74 -8.71
C SER A 53 0.19 7.29 -8.24
N GLN A 54 1.38 6.69 -8.20
CA GLN A 54 1.59 5.34 -7.69
C GLN A 54 2.56 5.35 -6.51
N PHE A 55 2.27 4.51 -5.51
CA PHE A 55 3.12 4.34 -4.34
C PHE A 55 3.40 2.85 -4.08
N ALA A 56 4.62 2.55 -3.65
CA ALA A 56 4.91 1.31 -2.95
C ALA A 56 4.60 1.55 -1.48
N TRP A 57 3.90 0.61 -0.84
CA TRP A 57 3.45 0.78 0.53
C TRP A 57 3.57 -0.51 1.33
N GLU A 58 3.80 -0.34 2.63
CA GLU A 58 3.98 -1.41 3.60
C GLU A 58 3.35 -0.99 4.93
N LEU A 59 2.66 -1.95 5.56
CA LEU A 59 2.00 -1.84 6.85
C LEU A 59 2.35 -3.09 7.66
N TRP A 60 3.16 -2.95 8.71
CA TRP A 60 3.60 -4.08 9.52
C TRP A 60 3.43 -3.79 11.01
N LEU A 61 3.31 -4.87 11.79
CA LEU A 61 3.37 -4.79 13.24
C LEU A 61 4.83 -4.80 13.68
N GLU A 62 5.24 -3.77 14.41
CA GLU A 62 6.51 -3.76 15.13
C GLU A 62 6.25 -4.07 16.60
N ASP A 63 7.00 -5.03 17.12
CA ASP A 63 6.95 -5.51 18.51
C ASP A 63 5.55 -5.87 19.06
N GLY A 64 4.58 -6.10 18.16
CA GLY A 64 3.21 -6.50 18.51
C GLY A 64 2.32 -5.38 19.07
N GLU A 65 2.85 -4.16 19.22
CA GLU A 65 2.15 -3.05 19.87
C GLU A 65 1.83 -1.90 18.91
N SER A 66 2.61 -1.72 17.84
CA SER A 66 2.47 -0.58 16.93
C SER A 66 2.40 -0.99 15.46
N TRP A 67 1.39 -0.46 14.76
CA TRP A 67 1.30 -0.56 13.31
C TRP A 67 2.14 0.54 12.66
N ASN A 68 3.26 0.14 12.07
CA ASN A 68 4.08 1.01 11.27
C ASN A 68 3.57 1.05 9.84
N PHE A 69 3.53 2.25 9.29
CA PHE A 69 3.11 2.50 7.91
C PHE A 69 4.20 3.26 7.18
N HIS A 70 4.52 2.79 5.99
CA HIS A 70 5.47 3.43 5.12
C HIS A 70 4.98 3.39 3.69
N ALA A 71 5.03 4.53 3.01
CA ALA A 71 4.73 4.63 1.60
C ALA A 71 5.78 5.49 0.91
N ARG A 72 6.25 5.02 -0.23
CA ARG A 72 7.19 5.74 -1.09
C ARG A 72 6.57 5.92 -2.47
N PRO A 73 6.65 7.14 -3.05
CA PRO A 73 6.21 7.32 -4.42
C PRO A 73 7.04 6.40 -5.31
N MET A 74 6.37 5.62 -6.15
CA MET A 74 7.04 4.94 -7.26
C MET A 74 7.19 6.03 -8.31
N GLY A 75 8.34 6.70 -8.31
CA GLY A 75 8.64 7.66 -9.35
C GLY A 75 8.43 6.98 -10.70
N GLY A 76 7.69 7.63 -11.61
CA GLY A 76 8.14 7.56 -12.98
C GLY A 76 9.56 8.13 -12.93
N GLU A 77 10.57 7.29 -13.05
CA GLU A 77 11.93 7.73 -13.35
C GLU A 77 11.84 8.43 -14.72
N GLU A 78 11.46 9.71 -14.71
CA GLU A 78 12.08 10.65 -15.62
C GLU A 78 13.53 10.72 -15.17
N ASP A 79 14.32 9.86 -15.80
CA ASP A 79 15.76 9.93 -15.92
C ASP A 79 16.13 11.38 -16.28
N VAL A 80 16.52 12.16 -15.27
CA VAL A 80 17.19 13.45 -15.45
C VAL A 80 18.42 13.48 -14.54
N GLN A 81 19.50 12.82 -14.99
CA GLN A 81 20.78 13.50 -15.24
C GLN A 81 21.83 12.61 -15.91
#